data_AF-G9WZI5-F1
#
_entry.id   AF-G9WZI5-F1
#
_cell.length_a   1.000
_cell.length_b   1.000
_cell.length_c   1.000
_cell.angle_alpha   90.00
_cell.angle_beta   90.00
_cell.angle_gamma   90.00
#
_symmetry.space_group_name_H-M   'P 1'
#
loop_
_entity.id
_entity.type
_entity.pdbx_description
1 polymer ?
#
loop_
_entity_poly.entity_id
_entity_poly.type
_entity_poly.pdbx_seq_one_letter_code
_entity_poly.pdbx_strand_id
1 'polypeptide(L)'
;MAKKTKKTSKKNIKKKSKLNENFWALIMISTALILTIIVSMPNIGFIGGFVKFVILVLFSKFFYFISITVIVLGVYKLIFYNTYSFKNLNKIDMTIFMLMLMLIYTAFNLSQLQENSSISFESLKNIVSDAQVYKGLGIICYISSFFFYKLIGKTGIMLFVFFSFLYLVIKYQRKKLISIVDLTKHNIYNKTQEVKSKREKRQEYKKEKIKLMTLLPIILMMHLAMMIFQKKRKKHC
;
A
#
# COMPACT_ATOMS: atom_id res chain seq x y z
N MET A 1 -45.43 -58.83 -24.85
CA MET A 1 -46.10 -57.51 -25.00
C MET A 1 -45.76 -56.60 -23.82
N ALA A 2 -45.31 -55.39 -24.14
CA ALA A 2 -45.02 -54.18 -23.34
C ALA A 2 -44.90 -54.24 -21.79
N LYS A 3 -43.65 -54.04 -21.34
CA LYS A 3 -43.23 -53.56 -20.01
C LYS A 3 -43.97 -52.28 -19.62
N LYS A 4 -44.75 -52.29 -18.52
CA LYS A 4 -45.18 -51.08 -17.82
C LYS A 4 -44.07 -50.59 -16.89
N THR A 5 -43.23 -49.68 -17.39
CA THR A 5 -42.24 -48.98 -16.56
C THR A 5 -42.94 -47.84 -15.80
N LYS A 6 -43.06 -47.99 -14.47
CA LYS A 6 -43.49 -46.91 -13.56
C LYS A 6 -42.55 -45.70 -13.74
N LYS A 7 -43.08 -44.57 -14.20
CA LYS A 7 -42.40 -43.27 -14.16
C LYS A 7 -42.16 -42.88 -12.70
N THR A 8 -40.93 -43.04 -12.23
CA THR A 8 -40.46 -42.42 -10.98
C THR A 8 -40.27 -40.93 -11.24
N SER A 9 -41.22 -40.13 -10.76
CA SER A 9 -41.10 -38.69 -10.62
C SER A 9 -39.87 -38.38 -9.75
N LYS A 10 -38.78 -37.92 -10.39
CA LYS A 10 -37.65 -37.32 -9.67
C LYS A 10 -38.14 -36.03 -9.02
N LYS A 11 -38.40 -36.12 -7.72
CA LYS A 11 -38.66 -34.98 -6.82
C LYS A 11 -37.51 -33.99 -6.98
N ASN A 12 -37.77 -32.87 -7.66
CA ASN A 12 -36.82 -31.76 -7.76
C ASN A 12 -36.54 -31.24 -6.35
N ILE A 13 -35.43 -31.66 -5.76
CA ILE A 13 -34.89 -31.09 -4.53
C ILE A 13 -34.63 -29.62 -4.83
N LYS A 14 -35.41 -28.73 -4.21
CA LYS A 14 -35.27 -27.27 -4.32
C LYS A 14 -33.79 -26.90 -4.09
N LYS A 15 -33.11 -26.38 -5.12
CA LYS A 15 -31.79 -25.75 -4.98
C LYS A 15 -31.91 -24.68 -3.88
N LYS A 16 -31.15 -24.80 -2.79
CA LYS A 16 -31.03 -23.73 -1.78
C LYS A 16 -30.69 -22.43 -2.50
N SER A 17 -31.53 -21.41 -2.39
CA SER A 17 -31.24 -20.10 -2.97
C SER A 17 -30.01 -19.53 -2.27
N LYS A 18 -28.88 -19.52 -2.98
CA LYS A 18 -27.64 -18.95 -2.46
C LYS A 18 -27.87 -17.44 -2.34
N LEU A 19 -27.80 -16.90 -1.12
CA LEU A 19 -27.96 -15.47 -0.86
C LEU A 19 -27.00 -14.67 -1.75
N ASN A 20 -27.49 -13.56 -2.30
CA ASN A 20 -26.72 -12.66 -3.15
C ASN A 20 -25.56 -12.05 -2.36
N GLU A 21 -24.38 -11.91 -2.97
CA GLU A 21 -23.21 -11.30 -2.35
C GLU A 21 -23.44 -9.85 -1.92
N ASN A 22 -24.31 -9.12 -2.63
CA ASN A 22 -24.70 -7.77 -2.24
C ASN A 22 -25.50 -7.77 -0.93
N PHE A 23 -26.33 -8.80 -0.72
CA PHE A 23 -27.06 -8.97 0.54
C PHE A 23 -26.12 -9.30 1.70
N TRP A 24 -25.11 -10.15 1.45
CA TRP A 24 -24.02 -10.39 2.40
C TRP A 24 -23.23 -9.11 2.73
N ALA A 25 -22.94 -8.27 1.72
CA ALA A 25 -22.27 -6.99 1.94
C ALA A 25 -23.09 -6.08 2.88
N LEU A 26 -24.40 -6.01 2.68
CA LEU A 26 -25.30 -5.25 3.54
C LEU A 26 -25.29 -5.78 4.98
N ILE A 27 -25.39 -7.10 5.18
CA ILE A 27 -25.32 -7.73 6.50
C ILE A 27 -23.99 -7.40 7.18
N MET A 28 -22.87 -7.48 6.47
CA MET A 28 -21.55 -7.20 7.03
C MET A 28 -21.43 -5.75 7.50
N ILE A 29 -21.89 -4.78 6.70
CA ILE A 29 -21.87 -3.36 7.08
C ILE A 29 -22.76 -3.13 8.29
N SER A 30 -24.01 -3.60 8.26
CA SER A 30 -24.96 -3.41 9.36
C SER A 30 -24.43 -4.02 10.66
N THR A 31 -23.90 -5.23 10.59
CA THR A 31 -23.33 -5.91 11.77
C THR A 31 -22.12 -5.15 12.31
N ALA A 32 -21.20 -4.73 11.44
CA ALA A 32 -20.02 -3.96 11.85
C ALA A 32 -20.40 -2.63 12.52
N LEU A 33 -21.37 -1.90 11.96
CA LEU A 33 -21.89 -0.66 12.54
C LEU A 33 -22.54 -0.88 13.91
N ILE A 34 -23.45 -1.85 14.02
CA ILE A 34 -24.12 -2.17 15.28
C ILE A 34 -23.09 -2.53 16.36
N LEU A 35 -22.12 -3.38 16.03
CA LEU A 35 -21.08 -3.77 16.98
C LEU A 35 -20.17 -2.59 17.36
N THR A 36 -19.83 -1.71 16.42
CA THR A 36 -19.08 -0.48 16.73
C THR A 36 -19.86 0.43 17.68
N ILE A 37 -21.16 0.64 17.45
CA ILE A 37 -22.00 1.43 18.34
C ILE A 37 -22.05 0.81 19.74
N ILE A 38 -22.27 -0.51 19.83
CA ILE A 38 -22.27 -1.26 21.10
C ILE A 38 -20.96 -1.04 21.86
N VAL A 39 -19.82 -1.14 21.17
CA VAL A 39 -18.51 -0.98 21.78
C VAL A 39 -18.23 0.47 22.16
N SER A 40 -18.70 1.46 21.40
CA SER A 40 -18.42 2.88 21.67
C SER A 40 -19.32 3.51 22.73
N MET A 41 -20.57 3.06 22.89
CA MET A 41 -21.52 3.71 23.79
C MET A 41 -21.20 3.43 25.26
N PRO A 42 -21.23 4.46 26.14
CA PRO A 42 -21.32 4.27 27.58
C PRO A 42 -22.76 3.85 27.95
N ASN A 43 -22.93 3.02 28.98
CA ASN A 43 -24.23 2.60 29.53
C ASN A 43 -25.16 1.83 28.56
N ILE A 44 -24.61 0.84 27.88
CA ILE A 44 -25.43 -0.11 27.13
C ILE A 44 -26.06 -1.16 28.07
N GLY A 45 -27.32 -1.56 27.80
CA GLY A 45 -28.03 -2.56 28.60
C GLY A 45 -27.30 -3.91 28.68
N PHE A 46 -27.75 -4.79 29.57
CA PHE A 46 -27.05 -6.03 29.95
C PHE A 46 -26.49 -6.85 28.77
N ILE A 47 -27.32 -7.10 27.75
CA ILE A 47 -26.93 -7.87 26.56
C ILE A 47 -25.80 -7.18 25.79
N GLY A 48 -25.92 -5.88 25.53
CA GLY A 48 -24.88 -5.15 24.83
C GLY A 48 -23.62 -4.94 25.69
N GLY A 49 -23.76 -4.87 27.01
CA GLY A 49 -22.63 -4.86 27.95
C GLY A 49 -21.82 -6.15 27.86
N PHE A 50 -22.50 -7.31 27.81
CA PHE A 50 -21.84 -8.59 27.59
C PHE A 50 -21.14 -8.67 26.23
N VAL A 51 -21.81 -8.26 25.15
CA VAL A 51 -21.19 -8.24 23.81
C VAL A 51 -19.97 -7.32 23.77
N LYS A 52 -20.08 -6.12 24.36
CA LYS A 52 -18.98 -5.16 24.50
C LYS A 52 -17.81 -5.78 25.27
N PHE A 53 -18.07 -6.42 26.40
CA PHE A 53 -17.06 -7.11 27.20
C PHE A 53 -16.31 -8.15 26.37
N VAL A 54 -17.04 -9.04 25.67
CA VAL A 54 -16.42 -10.10 24.85
C VAL A 54 -15.54 -9.49 23.76
N ILE A 55 -16.04 -8.47 23.04
CA ILE A 55 -15.28 -7.84 21.96
C ILE A 55 -14.03 -7.15 22.48
N LEU A 56 -14.15 -6.39 23.58
CA LEU A 56 -13.02 -5.68 24.18
C LEU A 56 -11.99 -6.67 24.72
N VAL A 57 -12.38 -7.72 25.42
CA VAL A 57 -11.43 -8.73 25.92
C VAL A 57 -10.68 -9.40 24.76
N LEU A 58 -11.36 -9.70 23.66
CA LEU A 58 -10.73 -10.38 22.52
C LEU A 58 -9.80 -9.46 21.70
N PHE A 59 -10.22 -8.22 21.46
CA PHE A 59 -9.58 -7.33 20.48
C PHE A 59 -9.18 -5.95 21.03
N SER A 60 -9.68 -5.52 22.18
CA SER A 60 -9.49 -4.16 22.71
C SER A 60 -9.84 -3.11 21.64
N LYS A 61 -9.09 -1.99 21.55
CA LYS A 61 -9.26 -0.98 20.49
C LYS A 61 -8.99 -1.51 19.09
N PHE A 62 -8.31 -2.65 18.92
CA PHE A 62 -8.07 -3.24 17.61
C PHE A 62 -9.40 -3.56 16.88
N PHE A 63 -10.47 -3.82 17.62
CA PHE A 63 -11.80 -4.05 17.05
C PHE A 63 -12.25 -2.93 16.10
N TYR A 64 -11.89 -1.67 16.38
CA TYR A 64 -12.24 -0.56 15.49
C TYR A 64 -11.59 -0.67 14.11
N PHE A 65 -10.34 -1.14 14.04
CA PHE A 65 -9.67 -1.40 12.76
C PHE A 65 -10.35 -2.54 11.99
N ILE A 66 -10.76 -3.60 12.69
CA ILE A 66 -11.51 -4.72 12.11
C ILE A 66 -12.83 -4.21 11.53
N SER A 67 -13.59 -3.46 12.33
CA SER A 67 -14.91 -2.94 11.93
C SER A 67 -14.81 -2.01 10.73
N ILE A 68 -13.87 -1.05 10.73
CA ILE A 68 -13.63 -0.16 9.59
C ILE A 68 -13.28 -0.96 8.33
N THR A 69 -12.42 -1.98 8.45
CA THR A 69 -12.05 -2.84 7.31
C THR A 69 -13.27 -3.56 6.74
N VAL A 70 -14.13 -4.13 7.59
CA VAL A 70 -15.36 -4.81 7.16
C VAL A 70 -16.32 -3.84 6.48
N ILE A 71 -16.51 -2.64 7.03
CA ILE A 71 -17.35 -1.60 6.45
C ILE A 71 -16.83 -1.19 5.06
N VAL A 72 -15.52 -0.91 4.94
CA VAL A 72 -14.91 -0.51 3.66
C VAL A 72 -15.08 -1.60 2.61
N LEU A 73 -14.85 -2.87 2.96
CA LEU A 73 -15.04 -3.99 2.02
C LEU A 73 -16.50 -4.16 1.60
N GLY A 74 -17.44 -4.01 2.54
CA GLY A 74 -18.86 -4.06 2.26
C GLY A 74 -19.29 -2.94 1.32
N VAL A 75 -18.92 -1.69 1.64
CA VAL A 75 -19.24 -0.50 0.82
C VAL A 75 -18.62 -0.63 -0.57
N TYR A 76 -17.36 -1.06 -0.65
CA TYR A 76 -16.69 -1.28 -1.92
C TYR A 76 -17.43 -2.31 -2.80
N LYS A 77 -17.92 -3.40 -2.21
CA LYS A 77 -18.76 -4.37 -2.93
C LYS A 77 -20.07 -3.79 -3.41
N LEU A 78 -20.71 -2.93 -2.63
CA LEU A 78 -21.97 -2.31 -3.02
C LEU A 78 -21.79 -1.29 -4.15
N ILE A 79 -20.71 -0.49 -4.13
CA ILE A 79 -20.38 0.46 -5.20
C ILE A 79 -20.02 -0.29 -6.50
N PHE A 80 -19.17 -1.31 -6.40
CA PHE A 80 -18.67 -2.08 -7.54
C PHE A 80 -19.40 -3.42 -7.70
N TYR A 81 -20.74 -3.40 -7.57
CA TYR A 81 -21.54 -4.62 -7.44
C TYR A 81 -21.42 -5.60 -8.62
N ASN A 82 -21.13 -5.10 -9.83
CA ASN A 82 -20.98 -5.94 -11.03
C ASN A 82 -19.56 -6.47 -11.25
N THR A 83 -18.53 -5.76 -10.78
CA THR A 83 -17.12 -6.07 -11.11
C THR A 83 -16.38 -6.70 -9.95
N TYR A 84 -16.80 -6.43 -8.72
CA TYR A 84 -16.17 -6.94 -7.51
C TYR A 84 -17.00 -8.07 -6.90
N SER A 85 -16.33 -9.14 -6.50
CA SER A 85 -16.94 -10.28 -5.79
C SER A 85 -16.06 -10.65 -4.61
N PHE A 86 -16.68 -10.98 -3.48
CA PHE A 86 -15.94 -11.46 -2.30
C PHE A 86 -15.22 -12.78 -2.57
N LYS A 87 -15.68 -13.58 -3.54
CA LYS A 87 -15.00 -14.83 -3.92
C LYS A 87 -13.65 -14.60 -4.58
N ASN A 88 -13.47 -13.44 -5.20
CA ASN A 88 -12.23 -13.07 -5.88
C ASN A 88 -11.19 -12.53 -4.90
N LEU A 89 -11.56 -12.32 -3.63
CA LEU A 89 -10.60 -11.96 -2.59
C LEU A 89 -9.67 -13.14 -2.32
N ASN A 90 -8.38 -12.91 -2.50
CA ASN A 90 -7.37 -13.88 -2.11
C ASN A 90 -7.30 -13.95 -0.58
N LYS A 91 -7.67 -15.10 -0.03
CA LYS A 91 -7.68 -15.34 1.42
C LYS A 91 -6.30 -15.11 2.04
N ILE A 92 -5.23 -15.48 1.34
CA ILE A 92 -3.86 -15.30 1.83
C ILE A 92 -3.54 -13.81 1.98
N ASP A 93 -3.91 -12.99 0.99
CA ASP A 93 -3.66 -11.54 1.04
C ASP A 93 -4.45 -10.88 2.17
N MET A 94 -5.70 -11.31 2.38
CA MET A 94 -6.53 -10.85 3.50
C MET A 94 -5.92 -11.24 4.86
N THR A 95 -5.41 -12.47 4.99
CA THR A 95 -4.72 -12.91 6.20
C THR A 95 -3.45 -12.09 6.46
N ILE A 96 -2.63 -11.88 5.43
CA ILE A 96 -1.43 -11.04 5.52
C ILE A 96 -1.80 -9.62 5.95
N PHE A 97 -2.84 -9.03 5.34
CA PHE A 97 -3.31 -7.69 5.69
C PHE A 97 -3.78 -7.59 7.15
N MET A 98 -4.60 -8.54 7.62
CA MET A 98 -5.08 -8.56 9.01
C MET A 98 -3.95 -8.77 10.01
N LEU A 99 -3.01 -9.66 9.70
CA LEU A 99 -1.86 -9.93 10.55
C LEU A 99 -0.90 -8.72 10.60
N MET A 100 -0.72 -8.03 9.48
CA MET A 100 0.01 -6.77 9.40
C MET A 100 -0.64 -5.70 10.29
N LEU A 101 -1.95 -5.47 10.18
CA LEU A 101 -2.67 -4.51 11.02
C LEU A 101 -2.55 -4.83 12.52
N MET A 102 -2.65 -6.11 12.87
CA MET A 102 -2.53 -6.56 14.25
C MET A 102 -1.11 -6.33 14.79
N LEU A 103 -0.06 -6.62 14.01
CA LEU A 103 1.32 -6.37 14.41
C LEU A 103 1.63 -4.87 14.52
N ILE A 104 1.07 -4.03 13.64
CA ILE A 104 1.13 -2.57 13.77
C ILE A 104 0.49 -2.13 15.09
N TYR A 105 -0.70 -2.64 15.39
CA TYR A 105 -1.38 -2.34 16.65
C TYR A 105 -0.56 -2.75 17.87
N THR A 106 0.12 -3.90 17.79
CA THR A 106 1.04 -4.34 18.85
C THR A 106 2.27 -3.49 18.97
N ALA A 107 2.83 -2.99 17.86
CA ALA A 107 3.97 -2.08 17.91
C ALA A 107 3.64 -0.78 18.69
N PHE A 108 2.40 -0.29 18.61
CA PHE A 108 1.93 0.86 19.40
C PHE A 108 1.70 0.54 20.89
N ASN A 109 1.47 -0.73 21.25
CA ASN A 109 1.20 -1.17 22.62
C ASN A 109 2.31 -2.09 23.17
N LEU A 110 3.55 -1.87 22.74
CA LEU A 110 4.66 -2.79 23.00
C LEU A 110 5.01 -2.90 24.49
N SER A 111 4.82 -1.84 25.28
CA SER A 111 5.10 -1.83 26.72
C SER A 111 4.38 -2.97 27.43
N GLN A 112 3.12 -3.20 27.10
CA GLN A 112 2.33 -4.26 27.70
C GLN A 112 2.77 -5.67 27.31
N LEU A 113 3.31 -5.83 26.11
CA LEU A 113 3.88 -7.11 25.68
C LEU A 113 5.17 -7.41 26.44
N GLN A 114 5.93 -6.38 26.82
CA GLN A 114 7.15 -6.51 27.61
C GLN A 114 6.88 -6.75 29.10
N GLU A 115 5.91 -6.02 29.67
CA GLU A 115 5.42 -6.22 31.04
C GLU A 115 4.85 -7.63 31.22
N ASN A 116 4.21 -8.17 30.17
CA ASN A 116 3.63 -9.51 30.15
C ASN A 116 4.44 -10.48 29.28
N SER A 117 5.76 -10.55 29.53
CA SER A 117 6.72 -11.34 28.75
C SER A 117 6.59 -12.86 28.84
N SER A 118 5.69 -13.37 29.69
CA SER A 118 5.31 -14.78 29.78
C SER A 118 3.78 -14.94 29.71
N ILE A 119 3.31 -15.99 29.03
CA ILE A 119 1.90 -16.38 29.04
C ILE A 119 1.65 -17.08 30.38
N SER A 120 0.93 -16.40 31.28
CA SER A 120 0.53 -16.87 32.60
C SER A 120 -0.90 -16.41 32.89
N PHE A 121 -1.52 -16.97 33.93
CA PHE A 121 -2.86 -16.51 34.34
C PHE A 121 -2.87 -15.04 34.75
N GLU A 122 -1.82 -14.57 35.41
CA GLU A 122 -1.72 -13.17 35.84
C GLU A 122 -1.60 -12.23 34.63
N SER A 123 -0.76 -12.60 33.65
CA SER A 123 -0.64 -11.79 32.44
C SER A 123 -1.94 -11.75 31.63
N LEU A 124 -2.65 -12.88 31.50
CA LEU A 124 -3.96 -12.89 30.86
C LEU A 124 -4.98 -12.00 31.60
N LYS A 125 -4.96 -12.00 32.94
CA LYS A 125 -5.84 -11.15 33.76
C LYS A 125 -5.53 -9.67 33.54
N ASN A 126 -4.26 -9.30 33.49
CA ASN A 126 -3.83 -7.93 33.21
C ASN A 126 -4.27 -7.47 31.82
N ILE A 127 -4.07 -8.31 30.80
CA ILE A 127 -4.52 -8.05 29.43
C ILE A 127 -6.04 -7.86 29.36
N VAL A 128 -6.82 -8.70 30.05
CA VAL A 128 -8.28 -8.56 30.15
C VAL A 128 -8.69 -7.24 30.80
N SER A 129 -8.05 -6.89 31.91
CA SER A 129 -8.33 -5.65 32.66
C SER A 129 -8.05 -4.42 31.80
N ASP A 130 -6.89 -4.36 31.15
CA ASP A 130 -6.51 -3.23 30.29
C ASP A 130 -7.45 -3.10 29.09
N ALA A 131 -7.79 -4.22 28.46
CA ALA A 131 -8.61 -4.24 27.27
C ALA A 131 -10.03 -3.67 27.51
N GLN A 132 -10.60 -3.89 28.71
CA GLN A 132 -11.90 -3.33 29.10
C GLN A 132 -11.91 -1.81 29.19
N VAL A 133 -10.78 -1.21 29.55
CA VAL A 133 -10.60 0.26 29.63
C VAL A 133 -10.04 0.80 28.31
N TYR A 134 -10.13 0.02 27.22
CA TYR A 134 -9.59 0.35 25.91
C TYR A 134 -8.09 0.66 25.94
N LYS A 135 -7.36 0.11 26.90
CA LYS A 135 -5.91 0.18 26.94
C LYS A 135 -5.38 -1.15 26.41
N GLY A 136 -4.30 -1.08 25.66
CA GLY A 136 -3.55 -2.28 25.41
C GLY A 136 -4.06 -3.29 24.40
N LEU A 137 -3.56 -4.51 24.52
CA LEU A 137 -3.86 -5.61 23.60
C LEU A 137 -5.13 -6.35 24.01
N GLY A 138 -5.91 -6.81 23.04
CA GLY A 138 -6.87 -7.89 23.29
C GLY A 138 -6.17 -9.24 23.34
N ILE A 139 -6.81 -10.26 23.92
CA ILE A 139 -6.23 -11.61 24.06
C ILE A 139 -5.74 -12.16 22.71
N ILE A 140 -6.51 -11.99 21.63
CA ILE A 140 -6.13 -12.51 20.31
C ILE A 140 -4.87 -11.82 19.80
N CYS A 141 -4.82 -10.49 19.92
CA CYS A 141 -3.67 -9.70 19.51
C CYS A 141 -2.44 -10.03 20.36
N TYR A 142 -2.62 -10.19 21.67
CA TYR A 142 -1.55 -10.56 22.61
C TYR A 142 -0.95 -11.92 22.28
N ILE A 143 -1.76 -12.98 22.22
CA ILE A 143 -1.28 -14.35 21.96
C ILE A 143 -0.56 -14.41 20.62
N SER A 144 -1.17 -13.89 19.57
CA SER A 144 -0.56 -13.95 18.25
C SER A 144 0.75 -13.16 18.19
N SER A 145 0.76 -11.93 18.70
CA SER A 145 1.96 -11.09 18.68
C SER A 145 3.06 -11.59 19.62
N PHE A 146 2.71 -12.28 20.70
CA PHE A 146 3.66 -12.92 21.61
C PHE A 146 4.52 -13.95 20.87
N PHE A 147 3.90 -14.80 20.03
CA PHE A 147 4.64 -15.76 19.22
C PHE A 147 5.58 -15.05 18.25
N PHE A 148 5.12 -14.04 17.53
CA PHE A 148 5.98 -13.27 16.62
C PHE A 148 7.12 -12.57 17.35
N TYR A 149 6.85 -12.00 18.52
CA TYR A 149 7.85 -11.31 19.33
C TYR A 149 8.91 -12.28 19.85
N LYS A 150 8.51 -13.48 20.31
CA LYS A 150 9.48 -14.51 20.72
C LYS A 150 10.28 -15.09 19.56
N LEU A 151 9.69 -15.24 18.39
CA LEU A 151 10.34 -15.86 17.23
C LEU A 151 11.34 -14.93 16.55
N ILE A 152 10.98 -13.66 16.35
CA ILE A 152 11.71 -12.74 15.46
C ILE A 152 12.10 -11.43 16.17
N GLY A 153 11.66 -11.24 17.42
CA GLY A 153 11.91 -10.04 18.20
C GLY A 153 11.15 -8.81 17.68
N LYS A 154 11.33 -7.68 18.37
CA LYS A 154 10.76 -6.37 17.99
C LYS A 154 11.17 -5.96 16.57
N THR A 155 12.46 -6.07 16.26
CA THR A 155 13.01 -5.66 14.95
C THR A 155 12.45 -6.54 13.83
N GLY A 156 12.30 -7.85 14.08
CA GLY A 156 11.71 -8.77 13.12
C GLY A 156 10.23 -8.47 12.83
N ILE A 157 9.44 -8.10 13.85
CA ILE A 157 8.05 -7.66 13.65
C ILE A 157 8.00 -6.43 12.72
N MET A 158 8.86 -5.43 12.96
CA MET A 158 8.88 -4.21 12.13
C MET A 158 9.25 -4.52 10.67
N LEU A 159 10.26 -5.38 10.45
CA LEU A 159 10.61 -5.85 9.11
C LEU A 159 9.48 -6.64 8.47
N PHE A 160 8.82 -7.53 9.20
CA PHE A 160 7.70 -8.32 8.70
C PHE A 160 6.54 -7.43 8.24
N VAL A 161 6.18 -6.41 9.04
CA VAL A 161 5.17 -5.42 8.66
C VAL A 161 5.58 -4.69 7.39
N PHE A 162 6.83 -4.24 7.30
CA PHE A 162 7.35 -3.53 6.13
C PHE A 162 7.30 -4.39 4.86
N PHE A 163 7.78 -5.63 4.92
CA PHE A 163 7.73 -6.56 3.78
C PHE A 163 6.30 -6.94 3.40
N SER A 164 5.41 -7.15 4.37
CA SER A 164 3.99 -7.43 4.12
C SER A 164 3.31 -6.27 3.41
N PHE A 165 3.59 -5.04 3.85
CA PHE A 165 3.10 -3.83 3.23
C PHE A 165 3.60 -3.69 1.78
N LEU A 166 4.92 -3.84 1.57
CA LEU A 166 5.51 -3.80 0.23
C LEU A 166 4.90 -4.87 -0.69
N TYR A 167 4.74 -6.10 -0.20
CA TYR A 167 4.12 -7.19 -0.95
C TYR A 167 2.72 -6.82 -1.46
N LEU A 168 1.85 -6.33 -0.56
CA LEU A 168 0.48 -5.94 -0.91
C LEU A 168 0.47 -4.76 -1.89
N VAL A 169 1.28 -3.73 -1.65
CA VAL A 169 1.37 -2.56 -2.54
C VAL A 169 1.84 -2.97 -3.94
N ILE A 170 2.91 -3.76 -4.03
CA ILE A 170 3.46 -4.21 -5.32
C ILE A 170 2.42 -5.03 -6.08
N LYS A 171 1.74 -5.96 -5.41
CA LYS A 171 0.75 -6.84 -6.05
C LYS A 171 -0.45 -6.07 -6.60
N TYR A 172 -1.05 -5.18 -5.80
CA TYR A 172 -2.28 -4.49 -6.18
C TYR A 172 -2.06 -3.20 -6.99
N GLN A 173 -0.91 -2.52 -6.81
CA GLN A 173 -0.58 -1.30 -7.56
C GLN A 173 0.42 -1.54 -8.70
N ARG A 174 0.71 -2.80 -9.05
CA ARG A 174 1.73 -3.18 -10.06
C ARG A 174 1.71 -2.31 -11.32
N LYS A 175 0.52 -2.12 -11.92
CA LYS A 175 0.37 -1.33 -13.16
C LYS A 175 0.76 0.14 -12.96
N LYS A 176 0.32 0.75 -11.86
CA LYS A 176 0.68 2.13 -11.51
C LYS A 176 2.18 2.26 -11.20
N LEU A 177 2.74 1.30 -10.47
CA LEU A 177 4.17 1.28 -10.17
C LEU A 177 5.01 1.20 -11.45
N ILE A 178 4.64 0.33 -12.39
CA ILE A 178 5.31 0.25 -13.70
C ILE A 178 5.24 1.59 -14.43
N SER A 179 4.05 2.23 -14.49
CA SER A 179 3.94 3.55 -15.13
C SER A 179 4.79 4.63 -14.47
N ILE A 180 4.92 4.62 -13.14
CA ILE A 180 5.77 5.57 -12.41
C ILE A 180 7.25 5.32 -12.74
N VAL A 181 7.67 4.06 -12.79
CA VAL A 181 9.04 3.68 -13.17
C VAL A 181 9.33 4.08 -14.61
N ASP A 182 8.42 3.83 -15.54
CA ASP A 182 8.58 4.21 -16.95
C ASP A 182 8.65 5.73 -17.13
N LEU A 183 7.81 6.48 -16.42
CA LEU A 183 7.81 7.94 -16.43
C LEU A 183 9.09 8.51 -15.82
N THR A 184 9.61 7.88 -14.75
CA THR A 184 10.89 8.24 -14.14
C THR A 184 12.05 7.94 -15.09
N LYS A 185 12.05 6.78 -15.76
CA LYS A 185 13.06 6.38 -16.74
C LYS A 185 13.09 7.35 -17.93
N HIS A 186 11.92 7.72 -18.45
CA HIS A 186 11.79 8.69 -19.54
C HIS A 186 12.29 10.08 -19.12
N ASN A 187 11.95 10.54 -17.92
CA ASN A 187 12.47 11.81 -17.39
C ASN A 187 14.00 11.80 -17.21
N ILE A 188 14.56 10.72 -16.69
CA ILE A 188 16.03 10.57 -16.55
C ILE A 188 16.68 10.55 -17.93
N TYR A 189 16.12 9.80 -18.89
CA TYR A 189 16.63 9.74 -20.26
C TYR A 189 16.61 11.11 -20.94
N ASN A 190 15.49 11.83 -20.87
CA ASN A 190 15.34 13.15 -21.46
C ASN A 190 16.28 14.18 -20.83
N LYS A 191 16.43 14.15 -19.51
CA LYS A 191 17.38 15.03 -18.80
C LYS A 191 18.82 14.70 -19.16
N THR A 192 19.14 13.43 -19.38
CA THR A 192 20.47 12.99 -19.85
C THR A 192 20.75 13.44 -21.28
N GLN A 193 19.76 13.34 -22.19
CA GLN A 193 19.82 13.84 -23.57
C GLN A 193 19.99 15.38 -23.61
N GLU A 194 19.24 16.11 -22.78
CA GLU A 194 19.35 17.57 -22.68
C GLU A 194 20.74 18.00 -22.18
N VAL A 195 21.31 17.28 -21.22
CA VAL A 195 22.68 17.53 -20.75
C VAL A 195 23.72 17.21 -21.83
N LYS A 196 23.56 16.10 -22.58
CA LYS A 196 24.46 15.76 -23.69
C LYS A 196 24.43 16.80 -24.80
N SER A 197 23.25 17.19 -25.27
CA SER A 197 23.11 18.21 -26.31
C SER A 197 23.63 19.59 -25.88
N LYS A 198 23.44 20.00 -24.61
CA LYS A 198 24.06 21.22 -24.07
C LYS A 198 25.58 21.15 -24.02
N ARG A 199 26.17 19.97 -23.75
CA ARG A 199 27.63 19.76 -23.78
C ARG A 199 28.18 19.83 -25.19
N GLU A 200 27.51 19.20 -26.15
CA GLU A 200 27.90 19.22 -27.57
C GLU A 200 27.90 20.66 -28.12
N LYS A 201 26.82 21.42 -27.91
CA LYS A 201 26.75 22.84 -28.30
C LYS A 201 27.87 23.69 -27.69
N ARG A 202 28.23 23.44 -26.43
CA ARG A 202 29.36 24.15 -25.77
C ARG A 202 30.71 23.77 -26.37
N GLN A 203 30.90 22.52 -26.79
CA GLN A 203 32.13 22.08 -27.44
C GLN A 203 32.24 22.66 -28.86
N GLU A 204 31.14 22.71 -29.60
CA GLU A 204 31.08 23.31 -30.94
C GLU A 204 31.41 24.80 -30.88
N TYR A 205 30.78 25.55 -29.96
CA TYR A 205 31.08 26.96 -29.74
C TYR A 205 32.54 27.21 -29.33
N LYS A 206 33.12 26.32 -28.51
CA LYS A 206 34.56 26.37 -28.20
C LYS A 206 35.43 26.14 -29.43
N LYS A 207 35.09 25.17 -30.28
CA LYS A 207 35.83 24.88 -31.53
C LYS A 207 35.74 26.05 -32.51
N GLU A 208 34.56 26.64 -32.70
CA GLU A 208 34.39 27.82 -33.56
C GLU A 208 35.17 29.03 -33.03
N LYS A 209 35.12 29.28 -31.71
CA LYS A 209 35.89 30.36 -31.10
C LYS A 209 37.40 30.18 -31.30
N ILE A 210 37.90 28.95 -31.18
CA ILE A 210 39.31 28.63 -31.44
C ILE A 210 39.65 28.88 -32.92
N LYS A 211 38.82 28.43 -33.86
CA LYS A 211 39.02 28.69 -35.31
C LYS A 211 39.06 30.19 -35.63
N LEU A 212 38.13 30.97 -35.08
CA LEU A 212 38.10 32.43 -35.23
C LEU A 212 39.36 33.08 -34.67
N MET A 213 39.81 32.63 -33.49
CA MET A 213 41.02 33.15 -32.85
C MET A 213 42.30 32.81 -33.62
N THR A 214 42.34 31.67 -34.33
CA THR A 214 43.45 31.34 -35.24
C THR A 214 43.40 32.11 -36.57
N LEU A 215 42.22 32.45 -37.08
CA LEU A 215 42.06 33.16 -38.36
C LEU A 215 42.24 34.67 -38.24
N LEU A 216 41.88 35.26 -37.08
CA LEU A 216 42.00 36.69 -36.82
C LEU A 216 43.38 37.28 -37.15
N PRO A 217 44.51 36.72 -36.66
CA PRO A 217 45.84 37.24 -36.98
C PRO A 217 46.19 37.10 -38.47
N ILE A 218 45.70 36.06 -39.16
CA ILE A 218 45.91 35.88 -40.61
C ILE A 218 45.18 36.97 -41.40
N ILE A 219 43.92 37.25 -41.05
CA ILE A 219 43.12 38.32 -41.66
C ILE A 219 43.74 39.68 -41.38
N LEU A 220 44.21 39.93 -40.14
CA LEU A 220 44.90 41.16 -39.77
C LEU A 220 46.19 41.34 -40.58
N MET A 221 46.98 40.27 -40.76
CA MET A 221 48.19 40.28 -41.58
C MET A 221 47.90 40.54 -43.06
N MET A 222 46.86 39.91 -43.64
CA MET A 222 46.42 40.20 -45.01
C MET A 222 46.00 41.68 -45.17
N HIS A 223 45.25 42.22 -44.21
CA HIS A 223 44.80 43.61 -44.27
C HIS A 223 45.98 44.59 -44.12
N LEU A 224 46.96 44.28 -43.26
CA LEU A 224 48.19 45.05 -43.13
C LEU A 224 49.01 45.02 -44.43
N ALA A 225 49.17 43.83 -45.02
CA ALA A 225 49.88 43.66 -46.29
C ALA A 225 49.20 44.43 -47.43
N MET A 226 47.87 44.42 -47.49
CA MET A 226 47.09 45.18 -48.47
C MET A 226 47.25 46.70 -48.28
N MET A 227 47.23 47.19 -47.04
CA MET A 227 47.51 48.60 -46.74
C MET A 227 48.94 49.00 -47.13
N ILE A 228 49.94 48.16 -46.87
CA ILE A 228 51.33 48.37 -47.29
C ILE A 228 51.42 48.43 -48.81
N PHE A 229 50.73 47.53 -49.52
CA PHE A 229 50.71 47.49 -50.99
C PHE A 229 50.07 48.75 -51.61
N GLN A 230 48.93 49.20 -51.06
CA GLN A 230 48.27 50.45 -51.44
C GLN A 230 49.17 51.68 -51.21
N LYS A 231 49.89 51.72 -50.08
CA LYS A 231 50.81 52.79 -49.74
C LYS A 231 52.05 52.82 -50.63
N LYS A 232 52.54 51.65 -51.10
CA LYS A 232 53.60 51.57 -52.12
C LYS A 232 53.13 52.05 -53.49
N ARG A 233 51.90 51.75 -53.93
CA ARG A 233 51.35 52.27 -55.19
C ARG A 233 51.23 53.79 -55.21
N LYS A 234 50.83 54.42 -54.10
CA LYS A 234 50.71 55.89 -54.01
C LYS A 234 52.05 56.66 -54.00
N LYS A 235 53.20 55.98 -53.89
CA LYS A 235 54.53 56.60 -53.99
C LYS A 235 55.15 56.55 -55.39
N HIS A 236 54.48 55.91 -56.35
CA HIS A 236 54.94 55.77 -57.74
C HIS A 236 54.02 56.48 -58.75
N CYS A 237 53.14 57.36 -58.28
CA CYS A 237 52.44 58.38 -59.07
C CYS A 237 52.81 59.74 -58.49
#